data_AF-A0A536PH97-F1
#
_entry.id   AF-A0A536PH97-F1
#
_cell.length_a   1.000
_cell.length_b   1.000
_cell.length_c   1.000
_cell.angle_alpha   90.00
_cell.angle_beta   90.00
_cell.angle_gamma   90.00
#
_symmetry.space_group_name_H-M   'P 1'
#
loop_
_entity.id
_entity.type
_entity.pdbx_description
1 polymer ?
#
loop_
_entity_poly.entity_id
_entity_poly.type
_entity_poly.pdbx_seq_one_letter_code
_entity_poly.pdbx_strand_id
1 'polypeptide(L)'
;MMGLLAQTNAHIREAEQRHRQVKELEDRWKRPIALIDALLENLEELNLRGQKRVPLAYEARLREIVALVPPDPELAETVANLKVKIGIGKLMDALFAVEETLFSQRYGSSFDTESADLTSDLFTAA
;
A
#
# COMPACT_ATOMS: atom_id res chain seq x y z
N MET A 1 45.89 1.85 -25.54
CA MET A 1 45.11 2.87 -24.78
C MET A 1 43.62 2.55 -24.90
N MET A 2 43.10 1.68 -24.03
CA MET A 2 41.67 1.28 -23.96
C MET A 2 41.16 1.31 -22.50
N GLY A 3 41.82 2.05 -21.61
CA GLY A 3 41.55 1.99 -20.16
C GLY A 3 40.43 2.92 -19.69
N LEU A 4 40.32 4.13 -20.26
CA LEU A 4 39.44 5.16 -19.70
C LEU A 4 37.98 4.99 -20.13
N LEU A 5 37.72 4.74 -21.42
CA LEU A 5 36.35 4.51 -21.95
C LEU A 5 35.72 3.22 -21.42
N ALA A 6 36.50 2.17 -21.21
CA ALA A 6 36.01 0.92 -20.61
C ALA A 6 35.64 1.10 -19.13
N GLN A 7 36.43 1.89 -18.39
CA GLN A 7 36.19 2.21 -16.98
C GLN A 7 34.98 3.14 -16.80
N THR A 8 34.77 4.11 -17.70
CA THR A 8 33.58 4.98 -17.69
C THR A 8 32.30 4.21 -18.08
N ASN A 9 32.35 3.33 -19.07
CA ASN A 9 31.19 2.49 -19.44
C ASN A 9 30.78 1.51 -18.34
N ALA A 10 31.75 0.98 -17.57
CA ALA A 10 31.47 0.15 -16.40
C ALA A 10 30.75 0.94 -15.30
N HIS A 11 31.19 2.17 -15.04
CA HIS A 11 30.57 3.07 -14.05
C HIS A 11 29.12 3.45 -14.42
N ILE A 12 28.84 3.68 -15.71
CA ILE A 12 27.49 3.99 -16.20
C ILE A 12 26.57 2.78 -16.04
N ARG A 13 27.03 1.57 -16.41
CA ARG A 13 26.23 0.34 -16.27
C ARG A 13 25.92 -0.01 -14.82
N GLU A 14 26.86 0.17 -13.91
CA GLU A 14 26.63 -0.06 -12.48
C GLU A 14 25.63 0.96 -11.90
N ALA A 15 25.72 2.23 -12.30
CA ALA A 15 24.76 3.25 -11.87
C ALA A 15 23.34 2.95 -12.38
N GLU A 16 23.19 2.54 -13.64
CA GLU A 16 21.89 2.14 -14.21
C GLU A 16 21.31 0.87 -13.56
N GLN A 17 22.15 -0.07 -13.14
CA GLN A 17 21.70 -1.27 -12.42
C GLN A 17 21.20 -0.94 -11.02
N ARG A 18 21.90 -0.07 -10.28
CA ARG A 18 21.46 0.39 -8.96
C ARG A 18 20.16 1.20 -9.04
N HIS A 19 20.02 2.07 -10.03
CA HIS A 19 18.76 2.80 -10.25
C HIS A 19 17.58 1.88 -10.59
N ARG A 20 17.80 0.84 -11.41
CA ARG A 20 16.75 -0.15 -11.70
C ARG A 20 16.32 -0.93 -10.45
N GLN A 21 17.27 -1.37 -9.64
CA GLN A 21 16.96 -2.12 -8.41
C GLN A 21 16.21 -1.26 -7.39
N VAL A 22 16.62 -0.01 -7.18
CA VAL A 22 15.89 0.91 -6.28
C VAL A 22 14.47 1.16 -6.80
N LYS A 23 14.30 1.34 -8.12
CA LYS A 23 12.99 1.55 -8.72
C LYS A 23 12.08 0.31 -8.64
N GLU A 24 12.61 -0.88 -8.88
CA GLU A 24 11.88 -2.14 -8.71
C GLU A 24 11.45 -2.36 -7.26
N LEU A 25 12.30 -1.99 -6.29
CA LEU A 25 11.96 -2.02 -4.88
C LEU A 25 10.87 -1.00 -4.52
N GLU A 26 10.91 0.21 -5.07
CA GLU A 26 9.85 1.19 -4.86
C GLU A 26 8.51 0.78 -5.48
N ASP A 27 8.55 0.25 -6.71
CA ASP A 27 7.36 -0.12 -7.47
C ASP A 27 6.63 -1.32 -6.84
N ARG A 28 7.36 -2.20 -6.13
CA ARG A 28 6.78 -3.32 -5.37
C ARG A 28 5.75 -2.88 -4.33
N TRP A 29 5.92 -1.69 -3.74
CA TRP A 29 5.03 -1.18 -2.70
C TRP A 29 4.01 -0.17 -3.23
N LYS A 30 4.38 0.62 -4.25
CA LYS A 30 3.45 1.58 -4.88
C LYS A 30 2.24 0.88 -5.51
N ARG A 31 2.45 -0.31 -6.09
CA ARG A 31 1.39 -1.05 -6.78
C ARG A 31 0.26 -1.55 -5.86
N PRO A 32 0.53 -2.25 -4.73
CA PRO A 32 -0.54 -2.67 -3.83
C PRO A 32 -1.27 -1.49 -3.19
N ILE A 33 -0.57 -0.43 -2.78
CA ILE A 33 -1.17 0.77 -2.18
C ILE A 33 -2.13 1.43 -3.16
N ALA A 34 -1.70 1.74 -4.39
CA ALA A 34 -2.56 2.36 -5.40
C ALA A 34 -3.80 1.51 -5.77
N LEU A 35 -3.69 0.17 -5.68
CA LEU A 35 -4.83 -0.73 -5.89
C LEU A 35 -5.82 -0.70 -4.72
N ILE A 36 -5.33 -0.56 -3.49
CA ILE A 36 -6.16 -0.41 -2.28
C ILE A 36 -6.87 0.94 -2.31
N ASP A 37 -6.17 2.04 -2.59
CA ASP A 37 -6.75 3.38 -2.73
C ASP A 37 -7.91 3.42 -3.72
N ALA A 38 -7.66 2.91 -4.95
CA ALA A 38 -8.69 2.86 -5.98
C ALA A 38 -9.88 1.99 -5.57
N LEU A 39 -9.64 0.95 -4.76
CA LEU A 39 -10.71 0.09 -4.27
C LEU A 39 -11.53 0.79 -3.17
N LEU A 40 -10.88 1.52 -2.26
CA LEU A 40 -11.53 2.32 -1.23
C LEU A 40 -12.43 3.39 -1.85
N GLU A 41 -11.95 4.14 -2.84
CA GLU A 41 -12.74 5.15 -3.56
C GLU A 41 -14.00 4.54 -4.20
N ASN A 42 -13.84 3.39 -4.87
CA ASN A 42 -14.97 2.67 -5.47
C ASN A 42 -15.98 2.18 -4.42
N LEU A 43 -15.51 1.71 -3.26
CA LEU A 43 -16.37 1.26 -2.16
C LEU A 43 -17.09 2.43 -1.50
N GLU A 44 -16.44 3.57 -1.33
CA GLU A 44 -17.04 4.80 -0.84
C GLU A 44 -18.16 5.26 -1.79
N GLU A 45 -17.91 5.29 -3.10
CA GLU A 45 -18.94 5.63 -4.09
C GLU A 45 -20.15 4.69 -4.00
N LEU A 46 -19.93 3.38 -3.81
CA LEU A 46 -21.00 2.42 -3.59
C LEU A 46 -21.77 2.68 -2.30
N ASN A 47 -21.06 3.02 -1.21
CA ASN A 47 -21.66 3.34 0.07
C ASN A 47 -22.54 4.60 -0.03
N LEU A 48 -22.05 5.64 -0.70
CA LEU A 48 -22.79 6.88 -0.98
C LEU A 48 -24.03 6.64 -1.84
N ARG A 49 -23.98 5.66 -2.76
CA ARG A 49 -25.13 5.20 -3.55
C ARG A 49 -26.13 4.33 -2.76
N GLY A 50 -25.89 4.11 -1.46
CA GLY A 50 -26.76 3.33 -0.58
C GLY A 50 -26.61 1.81 -0.71
N GLN A 51 -25.58 1.33 -1.41
CA GLN A 51 -25.28 -0.10 -1.44
C GLN A 51 -24.73 -0.54 -0.08
N LYS A 52 -25.33 -1.57 0.51
CA LYS A 52 -24.90 -2.07 1.83
C LYS A 52 -23.83 -3.15 1.74
N ARG A 53 -23.72 -3.83 0.60
CA ARG A 53 -22.86 -5.02 0.44
C ARG A 53 -21.98 -4.91 -0.79
N VAL A 54 -20.80 -5.49 -0.67
CA VAL A 54 -19.79 -5.52 -1.73
C VAL A 54 -20.23 -6.44 -2.88
N PRO A 55 -20.33 -5.94 -4.13
CA PRO A 55 -20.69 -6.76 -5.29
C PRO A 55 -19.66 -7.85 -5.60
N LEU A 56 -20.12 -8.95 -6.21
CA LEU A 56 -19.26 -10.06 -6.67
C LEU A 56 -18.20 -9.63 -7.69
N ALA A 57 -18.45 -8.55 -8.45
CA ALA A 57 -17.50 -8.03 -9.43
C ALA A 57 -16.13 -7.64 -8.83
N TYR A 58 -16.08 -7.39 -7.51
CA TYR A 58 -14.85 -7.02 -6.80
C TYR A 58 -13.99 -8.21 -6.38
N GLU A 59 -14.48 -9.44 -6.53
CA GLU A 59 -13.78 -10.64 -6.06
C GLU A 59 -12.40 -10.81 -6.71
N ALA A 60 -12.30 -10.55 -8.03
CA ALA A 60 -11.03 -10.64 -8.74
C ALA A 60 -10.00 -9.61 -8.23
N ARG A 61 -10.45 -8.38 -7.96
CA ARG A 61 -9.59 -7.30 -7.42
C ARG A 61 -9.11 -7.61 -6.00
N LEU A 62 -10.01 -8.13 -5.16
CA LEU A 62 -9.64 -8.57 -3.81
C LEU A 62 -8.58 -9.68 -3.86
N ARG A 63 -8.73 -10.66 -4.75
CA ARG A 63 -7.70 -11.70 -4.94
C ARG A 63 -6.36 -11.15 -5.41
N GLU A 64 -6.35 -10.14 -6.27
CA GLU A 64 -5.11 -9.47 -6.71
C GLU A 64 -4.41 -8.80 -5.53
N ILE A 65 -5.15 -8.09 -4.67
CA ILE A 65 -4.59 -7.49 -3.45
C ILE A 65 -4.00 -8.56 -2.53
N VAL A 66 -4.74 -9.65 -2.27
CA VAL A 66 -4.23 -10.77 -1.45
C VAL A 66 -2.94 -11.37 -2.01
N ALA A 67 -2.80 -11.46 -3.33
CA ALA A 67 -1.60 -12.00 -3.96
C ALA A 67 -0.39 -11.04 -3.92
N LEU A 68 -0.63 -9.74 -3.76
CA LEU A 68 0.42 -8.71 -3.69
C LEU A 68 0.86 -8.40 -2.25
N VAL A 69 0.02 -8.68 -1.27
CA VAL A 69 0.35 -8.51 0.15
C VAL A 69 1.38 -9.57 0.57
N PRO A 70 2.51 -9.18 1.20
CA PRO A 70 3.49 -10.13 1.68
C PRO A 70 2.88 -11.05 2.77
N PRO A 71 3.31 -12.32 2.86
CA PRO A 71 2.82 -13.23 3.89
C PRO A 71 3.31 -12.76 5.26
N ASP A 72 2.41 -12.13 6.01
CA ASP A 72 2.63 -11.62 7.36
C ASP A 72 1.57 -12.22 8.30
N PRO A 73 1.97 -12.86 9.43
CA PRO A 73 1.03 -13.37 10.42
C PRO A 73 0.07 -12.32 10.98
N GLU A 74 0.49 -11.06 11.11
CA GLU A 74 -0.38 -9.95 11.58
C GLU A 74 -1.47 -9.62 10.56
N LEU A 75 -1.17 -9.79 9.27
CA LEU A 75 -2.12 -9.57 8.18
C LEU A 75 -2.99 -10.78 7.85
N ALA A 76 -2.65 -11.97 8.32
CA ALA A 76 -3.32 -13.21 7.93
C ALA A 76 -4.83 -13.18 8.21
N GLU A 77 -5.24 -12.65 9.37
CA GLU A 77 -6.66 -12.52 9.73
C GLU A 77 -7.37 -11.42 8.93
N THR A 78 -6.71 -10.27 8.75
CA THR A 78 -7.23 -9.13 7.99
C THR A 78 -7.44 -9.49 6.52
N VAL A 79 -6.45 -10.16 5.91
CA VAL A 79 -6.52 -10.70 4.55
C VAL A 79 -7.63 -11.75 4.42
N ALA A 80 -7.84 -12.59 5.44
CA ALA A 80 -8.96 -13.53 5.46
C ALA A 80 -10.34 -12.85 5.51
N ASN A 81 -10.42 -11.57 5.90
CA ASN A 81 -11.63 -10.77 5.90
C ASN A 81 -11.89 -10.04 4.57
N LEU A 82 -10.94 -10.02 3.62
CA LEU A 82 -11.11 -9.47 2.28
C LEU A 82 -12.01 -10.36 1.41
N LYS A 83 -13.32 -10.20 1.57
CA LYS A 83 -14.35 -11.01 0.89
C LYS A 83 -15.46 -10.14 0.32
N VAL A 84 -16.10 -10.64 -0.74
CA VAL A 84 -17.33 -10.07 -1.30
C VAL A 84 -18.56 -10.43 -0.45
N LYS A 85 -19.71 -9.79 -0.70
CA LYS A 85 -20.99 -9.99 0.01
C LYS A 85 -21.01 -9.62 1.50
N ILE A 86 -19.90 -9.12 2.03
CA ILE A 86 -19.83 -8.49 3.36
C ILE A 86 -20.27 -7.02 3.27
N GLY A 87 -20.47 -6.39 4.43
CA GLY A 87 -20.80 -4.96 4.50
C GLY A 87 -19.68 -4.10 3.93
N ILE A 88 -20.02 -3.04 3.20
CA ILE A 88 -19.01 -2.15 2.59
C ILE A 88 -18.07 -1.57 3.64
N GLY A 89 -18.61 -1.08 4.77
CA GLY A 89 -17.80 -0.60 5.91
C GLY A 89 -16.78 -1.64 6.39
N LYS A 90 -17.24 -2.88 6.62
CA LYS A 90 -16.35 -3.97 7.05
C LYS A 90 -15.23 -4.27 6.05
N LEU A 91 -15.49 -4.13 4.74
CA LEU A 91 -14.43 -4.29 3.74
C LEU A 91 -13.46 -3.11 3.75
N MET A 92 -13.96 -1.88 3.89
CA MET A 92 -13.10 -0.69 4.01
C MET A 92 -12.18 -0.80 5.23
N ASP A 93 -12.72 -1.18 6.40
CA ASP A 93 -11.92 -1.37 7.63
C ASP A 93 -10.79 -2.39 7.43
N ALA A 94 -11.09 -3.51 6.75
CA ALA A 94 -10.08 -4.52 6.44
C ALA A 94 -9.03 -4.03 5.44
N LEU A 95 -9.41 -3.22 4.45
CA LEU A 95 -8.47 -2.64 3.48
C LEU A 95 -7.56 -1.59 4.13
N PHE A 96 -8.10 -0.74 5.00
CA PHE A 96 -7.31 0.22 5.77
C PHE A 96 -6.30 -0.48 6.69
N ALA A 97 -6.69 -1.54 7.39
CA ALA A 97 -5.77 -2.30 8.22
C ALA A 97 -4.64 -2.95 7.39
N VAL A 98 -4.94 -3.46 6.18
CA VAL A 98 -3.90 -3.98 5.27
C VAL A 98 -2.94 -2.87 4.84
N GLU A 99 -3.47 -1.71 4.48
CA GLU A 99 -2.69 -0.56 4.05
C GLU A 99 -1.80 -0.01 5.17
N GLU A 100 -2.32 0.12 6.38
CA GLU A 100 -1.58 0.56 7.57
C GLU A 100 -0.38 -0.34 7.88
N THR A 101 -0.56 -1.66 7.81
CA THR A 101 0.55 -2.60 7.98
C THR A 101 1.56 -2.50 6.84
N LEU A 102 1.11 -2.36 5.58
CA LEU A 102 2.00 -2.16 4.43
C LEU A 102 2.83 -0.87 4.59
N PHE A 103 2.23 0.21 5.10
CA PHE A 103 2.92 1.45 5.38
C PHE A 103 3.92 1.32 6.52
N SER A 104 3.55 0.64 7.60
CA SER A 104 4.42 0.38 8.74
C SER A 104 5.66 -0.44 8.35
N GLN A 105 5.49 -1.42 7.46
CA GLN A 105 6.61 -2.20 6.89
C GLN A 105 7.51 -1.35 5.98
N ARG A 106 6.94 -0.40 5.23
CA ARG A 106 7.68 0.46 4.28
C ARG A 106 8.50 1.55 4.96
N TYR A 107 7.90 2.25 5.93
CA TYR A 107 8.50 3.43 6.56
C TYR A 107 9.22 3.12 7.88
N GLY A 108 9.12 1.88 8.37
CA GLY A 108 9.44 1.58 9.77
C GLY A 108 8.45 2.27 10.71
N SER A 109 8.57 2.04 12.02
CA SER A 109 7.67 2.53 13.09
C SER A 109 7.45 4.06 13.15
N SER A 110 7.96 4.83 12.19
CA SER A 110 7.80 6.28 12.08
C SER A 110 6.36 6.72 11.74
N PHE A 111 5.49 5.83 11.25
CA PHE A 111 4.08 6.18 11.01
C PHE A 111 3.25 6.34 12.30
N ASP A 112 3.75 5.83 13.43
CA ASP A 112 3.11 5.95 14.75
C ASP A 112 3.30 7.35 15.37
N THR A 113 4.24 8.17 14.85
CA THR A 113 4.59 9.46 15.47
C THR A 113 3.76 10.64 14.95
N GLU A 114 3.28 10.64 13.70
CA GLU A 114 2.60 11.84 13.14
C GLU A 114 1.10 11.93 13.43
N SER A 115 0.42 10.83 13.79
CA SER A 115 -1.02 10.86 14.13
C SER A 115 -1.29 11.35 15.56
N ALA A 116 -0.31 11.27 16.47
CA ALA A 116 -0.41 11.79 17.82
C ALA A 116 -0.13 13.31 17.90
N ASP A 117 0.79 13.83 17.07
CA ASP A 117 1.23 15.24 17.16
C ASP A 117 0.18 16.25 16.69
N LEU A 118 -0.74 15.87 15.79
CA LEU A 118 -1.80 16.78 15.31
C LEU A 118 -2.85 17.15 16.38
N THR A 119 -2.93 16.41 17.50
CA THR A 119 -3.85 16.74 18.59
C THR A 119 -3.22 17.61 19.67
N SER A 120 -1.89 17.67 19.74
CA SER A 120 -1.21 18.33 20.86
C SER A 120 -1.00 19.84 20.64
N ASP A 121 -0.98 20.31 19.38
CA ASP A 121 -0.79 21.73 19.05
C ASP A 121 -2.08 22.57 19.03
N LEU A 122 -3.26 21.93 19.04
CA LEU A 122 -4.56 22.65 18.98
C LEU A 122 -5.11 23.08 20.36
N PHE A 123 -4.45 22.71 21.47
CA PHE A 123 -4.93 23.04 22.83
C PHE A 123 -4.10 24.08 23.59
N THR A 124 -3.13 24.73 22.93
CA THR A 124 -2.29 25.77 23.57
C THR A 124 -2.48 27.14 22.92
N ALA A 125 -3.71 27.66 22.95
CA ALA A 125 -3.95 29.10 22.82
C ALA A 125 -4.97 29.52 23.88
N ALA A 126 -4.42 30.11 24.95
CA ALA A 126 -5.13 30.78 26.03
C ALA A 126 -5.81 32.08 25.57
#